data_AF-A0A961L8U3-F1
#
_entry.id   AF-A0A961L8U3-F1
#
_cell.length_a   1.000
_cell.length_b   1.000
_cell.length_c   1.000
_cell.angle_alpha   90.00
_cell.angle_beta   90.00
_cell.angle_gamma   90.00
#
_symmetry.space_group_name_H-M   'P 1'
#
loop_
_entity.id
_entity.type
_entity.pdbx_description
1 polymer ?
#
loop_
_entity_poly.entity_id
_entity_poly.type
_entity_poly.pdbx_seq_one_letter_code
_entity_poly.pdbx_strand_id
1 'polypeptide(L)'
;MIEEPRHSPEWKRRVPAAALVLALAWLPAACGRVDLPGVALPGSGNAGMASMVEDRVWLKTDPESAPGAFRAFLSSGTLVMTSCGEGYRLAPWRWIEGATLVWEEDGRAIRGEIAEVGHNSMVLLVDPEGENRAVTFRAAQAPVACPDRRG
;
A
#
# COMPACT_ATOMS: atom_id res chain seq x y z
N MET A 1 15.29 36.97 53.44
CA MET A 1 15.79 38.28 53.00
C MET A 1 17.29 38.12 52.82
N ILE A 2 17.77 38.26 51.57
CA ILE A 2 19.19 38.31 51.14
C ILE A 2 19.92 36.95 51.27
N GLU A 3 20.79 36.47 50.38
CA GLU A 3 21.10 36.60 48.94
C GLU A 3 22.19 35.51 48.72
N GLU A 4 22.22 34.90 47.53
CA GLU A 4 23.29 34.00 47.01
C GLU A 4 24.67 34.71 47.12
N PRO A 5 25.85 34.04 47.08
CA PRO A 5 26.32 33.51 45.81
C PRO A 5 27.20 32.25 45.80
N ARG A 6 27.12 31.60 44.64
CA ARG A 6 28.02 30.60 44.02
C ARG A 6 29.50 30.95 44.16
N HIS A 7 30.37 29.94 44.14
CA HIS A 7 31.55 29.92 43.29
C HIS A 7 32.21 28.54 43.24
N SER A 8 32.28 27.96 42.04
CA SER A 8 33.14 26.82 41.70
C SER A 8 34.62 27.21 41.76
N PRO A 9 35.52 26.23 41.87
CA PRO A 9 36.69 26.27 41.00
C PRO A 9 37.05 24.92 40.39
N GLU A 10 37.21 24.94 39.06
CA GLU A 10 37.95 23.92 38.33
C GLU A 10 39.45 24.03 38.63
N TRP A 11 40.08 22.92 39.01
CA TRP A 11 41.54 22.83 39.02
C TRP A 11 42.01 21.48 38.49
N LYS A 12 42.83 21.58 37.44
CA LYS A 12 43.41 20.52 36.66
C LYS A 12 44.36 19.67 37.51
N ARG A 13 44.28 18.35 37.38
CA ARG A 13 45.42 17.45 37.61
C ARG A 13 45.80 16.76 36.31
N ARG A 14 47.06 16.94 35.94
CA ARG A 14 47.75 16.37 34.79
C ARG A 14 48.56 15.13 35.21
N VAL A 15 48.98 14.37 34.17
CA VAL A 15 50.15 13.45 34.04
C VAL A 15 50.07 12.09 34.78
N PRO A 16 50.78 10.99 34.39
CA PRO A 16 51.52 10.69 33.15
C PRO A 16 51.26 9.32 32.49
N ALA A 17 51.95 9.19 31.36
CA ALA A 17 52.13 8.09 30.42
C ALA A 17 52.55 6.70 30.98
N ALA A 18 52.41 5.73 30.07
CA ALA A 18 53.21 4.52 29.88
C ALA A 18 52.61 3.21 30.43
N ALA A 19 51.92 2.49 29.56
CA ALA A 19 52.10 1.05 29.41
C ALA A 19 51.74 0.64 27.98
N LEU A 20 52.79 0.53 27.17
CA LEU A 20 52.78 -0.04 25.83
C LEU A 20 52.78 -1.58 26.00
N VAL A 21 51.70 -2.28 25.61
CA VAL A 21 51.74 -3.73 25.38
C VAL A 21 51.13 -4.02 24.01
N LEU A 22 52.01 -4.40 23.08
CA LEU A 22 51.73 -4.95 21.77
C LEU A 22 51.20 -6.39 21.87
N ALA A 23 50.11 -6.71 21.18
CA ALA A 23 49.88 -7.97 20.44
C ALA A 23 48.45 -7.95 19.85
N LEU A 24 48.30 -7.58 18.58
CA LEU A 24 48.14 -8.48 17.43
C LEU A 24 46.80 -9.25 17.36
N ALA A 25 45.96 -8.73 16.45
CA ALA A 25 45.35 -9.45 15.33
C ALA A 25 44.30 -10.53 15.63
N TRP A 26 43.03 -10.11 15.77
CA TRP A 26 41.86 -10.90 15.36
C TRP A 26 40.82 -9.96 14.70
N LEU A 27 40.99 -9.68 13.41
CA LEU A 27 39.90 -9.28 12.52
C LEU A 27 39.35 -10.56 11.90
N PRO A 28 38.04 -10.81 11.99
CA PRO A 28 37.34 -11.00 10.72
C PRO A 28 35.95 -10.35 10.69
N ALA A 29 35.58 -10.03 9.45
CA ALA A 29 34.22 -9.87 8.95
C ALA A 29 33.43 -8.67 9.50
N ALA A 30 33.81 -7.48 9.03
CA ALA A 30 32.79 -6.55 8.57
C ALA A 30 31.94 -7.27 7.51
N CYS A 31 30.81 -7.87 7.92
CA CYS A 31 29.72 -8.18 7.01
C CYS A 31 29.12 -6.84 6.58
N GLY A 32 29.82 -6.16 5.67
CA GLY A 32 29.21 -5.10 4.88
C GLY A 32 28.08 -5.76 4.11
N ARG A 33 26.84 -5.52 4.54
CA ARG A 33 25.69 -5.72 3.66
C ARG A 33 25.89 -4.73 2.54
N VAL A 34 26.30 -5.22 1.38
CA VAL A 34 26.17 -4.45 0.14
C VAL A 34 24.67 -4.37 -0.11
N ASP A 35 24.08 -3.20 0.11
CA ASP A 35 22.76 -2.88 -0.42
C ASP A 35 22.89 -2.87 -1.94
N LEU A 36 22.62 -4.03 -2.54
CA LEU A 36 22.42 -4.13 -3.97
C LEU A 36 21.06 -3.48 -4.25
N PRO A 37 20.93 -2.61 -5.26
CA PRO A 37 19.63 -2.14 -5.69
C PRO A 37 18.77 -3.35 -6.02
N GLY A 38 17.63 -3.50 -5.34
CA GLY A 38 16.65 -4.52 -5.65
C GLY A 38 16.22 -4.36 -7.10
N VAL A 39 16.64 -5.29 -7.96
CA VAL A 39 16.11 -5.36 -9.31
C VAL A 39 14.64 -5.76 -9.15
N ALA A 40 13.73 -4.82 -9.39
CA ALA A 40 12.32 -5.13 -9.55
C ALA A 40 12.19 -6.01 -10.80
N LEU A 41 12.14 -7.32 -10.59
CA LEU A 41 11.78 -8.27 -11.63
C LEU A 41 10.32 -7.97 -12.02
N PRO A 42 9.98 -7.82 -13.31
CA PRO A 42 8.59 -7.84 -13.71
C PRO A 42 7.98 -9.20 -13.32
N GLY A 43 7.02 -9.19 -12.38
CA GLY A 43 6.25 -10.38 -11.97
C GLY A 43 6.76 -11.10 -10.71
N SER A 44 6.73 -10.45 -9.54
CA SER A 44 6.87 -11.11 -8.23
C SER A 44 5.58 -11.77 -7.69
N GLY A 45 4.96 -12.71 -8.39
CA GLY A 45 4.06 -12.41 -9.49
C GLY A 45 2.63 -12.64 -9.02
N ASN A 46 1.76 -11.70 -9.32
CA ASN A 46 0.32 -11.79 -9.08
C ASN A 46 -0.43 -12.32 -10.31
N ALA A 47 0.26 -12.90 -11.29
CA ALA A 47 -0.30 -13.24 -12.60
C ALA A 47 -1.60 -14.06 -12.52
N GLY A 48 -1.68 -15.04 -11.61
CA GLY A 48 -2.90 -15.80 -11.36
C GLY A 48 -4.04 -14.92 -10.85
N MET A 49 -3.76 -14.06 -9.88
CA MET A 49 -4.73 -13.10 -9.32
C MET A 49 -5.13 -12.03 -10.35
N ALA A 50 -4.18 -11.49 -11.11
CA ALA A 50 -4.39 -10.54 -12.19
C ALA A 50 -5.37 -11.12 -13.22
N SER A 51 -5.18 -12.37 -13.66
CA SER A 51 -6.10 -13.03 -14.60
C SER A 51 -7.53 -13.22 -14.06
N MET A 52 -7.69 -13.22 -12.72
CA MET A 52 -8.99 -13.28 -12.07
C MET A 52 -9.61 -11.90 -11.89
N VAL A 53 -8.82 -10.86 -11.58
CA VAL A 53 -9.33 -9.51 -11.28
C VAL A 53 -9.52 -8.65 -12.52
N GLU A 54 -8.58 -8.72 -13.47
CA GLU A 54 -8.51 -7.82 -14.61
C GLU A 54 -9.54 -8.15 -15.70
N ASP A 55 -9.88 -7.13 -16.50
CA ASP A 55 -10.75 -7.23 -17.69
C ASP A 55 -12.13 -7.85 -17.39
N ARG A 56 -12.60 -7.63 -16.16
CA ARG A 56 -13.93 -8.02 -15.66
C ARG A 56 -14.64 -6.83 -15.06
N VAL A 57 -15.97 -6.93 -15.04
CA VAL A 57 -16.84 -5.98 -14.34
C VAL A 57 -17.21 -6.57 -12.98
N TRP A 58 -16.77 -5.88 -11.91
CA TRP A 58 -17.03 -6.26 -10.53
C TRP A 58 -18.12 -5.37 -9.94
N LEU A 59 -19.31 -5.94 -9.72
CA LEU A 59 -20.44 -5.26 -9.09
C LEU A 59 -20.30 -5.31 -7.57
N LYS A 60 -20.36 -4.15 -6.91
CA LYS A 60 -20.41 -4.10 -5.45
C LYS A 60 -21.69 -4.77 -4.94
N THR A 61 -21.57 -5.47 -3.82
CA THR A 61 -22.69 -6.19 -3.18
C THR A 61 -22.99 -5.72 -1.77
N ASP A 62 -22.22 -4.77 -1.24
CA ASP A 62 -22.46 -4.25 0.11
C ASP A 62 -23.80 -3.48 0.16
N PRO A 63 -24.59 -3.60 1.24
CA PRO A 63 -25.91 -2.96 1.35
C PRO A 63 -25.89 -1.43 1.18
N GLU A 64 -24.80 -0.79 1.61
CA GLU A 64 -24.61 0.66 1.53
C GLU A 64 -24.11 1.16 0.16
N SER A 65 -23.88 0.24 -0.80
CA SER A 65 -23.39 0.61 -2.13
C SER A 65 -24.49 1.20 -2.99
N ALA A 66 -24.14 2.22 -3.79
CA ALA A 66 -25.04 2.75 -4.80
C ALA A 66 -25.51 1.62 -5.76
N PRO A 67 -26.78 1.61 -6.20
CA PRO A 67 -27.27 0.59 -7.12
C PRO A 67 -26.41 0.48 -8.38
N GLY A 68 -26.02 -0.75 -8.74
CA GLY A 68 -25.17 -1.03 -9.89
C GLY A 68 -23.77 -0.42 -9.82
N ALA A 69 -23.30 -0.01 -8.63
CA ALA A 69 -21.92 0.40 -8.45
C ALA A 69 -20.97 -0.72 -8.89
N PHE A 70 -20.05 -0.41 -9.80
CA PHE A 70 -19.05 -1.37 -10.26
C PHE A 70 -17.66 -0.79 -10.38
N ARG A 71 -16.68 -1.69 -10.40
CA ARG A 71 -15.30 -1.42 -10.79
C ARG A 71 -14.87 -2.36 -11.90
N ALA A 72 -14.16 -1.85 -12.90
CA ALA A 72 -13.49 -2.68 -13.90
C ALA A 72 -12.01 -2.28 -13.97
N PHE A 73 -11.14 -3.19 -13.53
CA PHE A 73 -9.70 -3.04 -13.54
C PHE A 73 -9.19 -3.53 -14.90
N LEU A 74 -9.04 -2.63 -15.88
CA LEU A 74 -8.59 -3.03 -17.21
C LEU A 74 -7.07 -3.27 -17.19
N SER A 75 -6.62 -4.33 -17.85
CA SER A 75 -5.20 -4.68 -17.97
C SER A 75 -4.35 -3.58 -18.64
N SER A 76 -5.00 -2.62 -19.30
CA SER A 76 -4.38 -1.38 -19.81
C SER A 76 -3.93 -0.40 -18.72
N GLY A 77 -4.23 -0.66 -17.44
CA GLY A 77 -4.00 0.28 -16.34
C GLY A 77 -5.11 1.32 -16.17
N THR A 78 -6.27 1.12 -16.81
CA THR A 78 -7.46 1.99 -16.64
C THR A 78 -8.48 1.34 -15.71
N LEU A 79 -8.90 2.06 -14.67
CA LEU A 79 -9.95 1.66 -13.75
C LEU A 79 -11.23 2.42 -14.15
N VAL A 80 -12.28 1.67 -14.47
CA VAL A 80 -13.63 2.22 -14.70
C VAL A 80 -14.42 2.11 -13.41
N MET A 81 -15.04 3.21 -13.00
CA MET A 81 -15.93 3.27 -11.84
C MET A 81 -17.20 3.99 -12.23
N THR A 82 -18.35 3.46 -11.84
CA THR A 82 -19.65 4.11 -12.04
C THR A 82 -20.69 3.44 -11.16
N SER A 83 -21.90 3.99 -11.14
CA SER A 83 -23.09 3.38 -10.57
C SER A 83 -24.29 3.72 -11.45
N CYS A 84 -25.44 3.09 -11.20
CA CYS A 84 -26.67 3.43 -11.91
C CYS A 84 -27.13 4.87 -11.69
N GLY A 85 -26.62 5.52 -10.63
CA GLY A 85 -26.91 6.89 -10.21
C GLY A 85 -26.02 7.95 -10.87
N GLU A 86 -24.82 7.58 -11.26
CA GLU A 86 -23.69 8.49 -11.46
C GLU A 86 -23.11 8.39 -12.87
N GLY A 87 -22.32 9.41 -13.25
CA GLY A 87 -21.46 9.31 -14.43
C GLY A 87 -20.32 8.32 -14.21
N TYR A 88 -19.66 7.93 -15.30
CA TYR A 88 -18.44 7.13 -15.19
C TYR A 88 -17.24 8.00 -14.80
N ARG A 89 -16.32 7.41 -14.05
CA ARG A 89 -14.99 7.93 -13.76
C ARG A 89 -13.95 6.94 -14.28
N LEU A 90 -12.90 7.48 -14.89
CA LEU A 90 -11.72 6.74 -15.31
C LEU A 90 -10.55 7.18 -14.43
N ALA A 91 -9.77 6.21 -13.94
CA ALA A 91 -8.59 6.48 -13.13
C ALA A 91 -7.42 5.58 -13.58
N PRO A 92 -6.17 6.04 -13.48
CA PRO A 92 -5.03 5.13 -13.58
C PRO A 92 -5.05 4.18 -12.37
N TRP A 93 -4.70 2.91 -12.60
CA TRP A 93 -4.45 1.95 -11.55
C TRP A 93 -3.28 1.04 -11.91
N ARG A 94 -2.69 0.40 -10.90
CA ARG A 94 -1.65 -0.61 -11.08
C ARG A 94 -1.55 -1.54 -9.87
N TRP A 95 -0.99 -2.71 -10.09
CA TRP A 95 -0.45 -3.53 -9.02
C TRP A 95 0.85 -2.93 -8.47
N ILE A 96 1.06 -3.05 -7.17
CA ILE A 96 2.29 -2.58 -6.53
C ILE A 96 3.07 -3.69 -5.82
N GLU A 97 2.38 -4.67 -5.24
CA GLU A 97 3.01 -5.85 -4.63
C GLU A 97 1.96 -6.94 -4.35
N GLY A 98 2.22 -8.19 -4.75
CA GLY A 98 1.34 -9.33 -4.45
C GLY A 98 -0.13 -9.04 -4.73
N ALA A 99 -0.95 -9.05 -3.69
CA ALA A 99 -2.39 -8.80 -3.73
C ALA A 99 -2.78 -7.30 -3.67
N THR A 100 -1.82 -6.38 -3.74
CA THR A 100 -2.05 -4.95 -3.54
C THR A 100 -2.18 -4.18 -4.85
N LEU A 101 -3.24 -3.39 -4.90
CA LEU A 101 -3.61 -2.44 -5.94
C LEU A 101 -3.45 -1.00 -5.43
N VAL A 102 -3.11 -0.09 -6.33
CA VAL A 102 -3.22 1.35 -6.11
C VAL A 102 -3.93 2.01 -7.28
N TRP A 103 -4.79 2.98 -7.01
CA TRP A 103 -5.45 3.80 -8.01
C TRP A 103 -5.63 5.23 -7.50
N GLU A 104 -5.99 6.16 -8.39
CA GLU A 104 -6.22 7.56 -8.03
C GLU A 104 -7.73 7.88 -7.95
N GLU A 105 -8.17 8.49 -6.85
CA GLU A 105 -9.50 9.09 -6.71
C GLU A 105 -9.35 10.53 -6.17
N ASP A 106 -9.90 11.52 -6.89
CA ASP A 106 -9.89 12.93 -6.50
C ASP A 106 -8.49 13.48 -6.11
N GLY A 107 -7.45 13.07 -6.84
CA GLY A 107 -6.06 13.48 -6.61
C GLY A 107 -5.39 12.80 -5.42
N ARG A 108 -5.99 11.71 -4.91
CA ARG A 108 -5.45 10.91 -3.82
C ARG A 108 -5.21 9.48 -4.30
N ALA A 109 -4.03 8.96 -3.96
CA ALA A 109 -3.72 7.55 -4.12
C ALA A 109 -4.52 6.73 -3.09
N ILE A 110 -5.36 5.82 -3.58
CA ILE A 110 -6.10 4.86 -2.78
C ILE A 110 -5.41 3.51 -2.88
N ARG A 111 -5.12 2.91 -1.74
CA ARG A 111 -4.56 1.56 -1.65
C ARG A 111 -5.70 0.56 -1.40
N GLY A 112 -5.64 -0.57 -2.09
CA GLY A 112 -6.49 -1.71 -1.82
C GLY A 112 -5.74 -3.03 -1.83
N GLU A 113 -6.16 -3.95 -0.98
CA GLU A 113 -5.60 -5.30 -0.89
C GLU A 113 -6.69 -6.34 -1.20
N ILE A 114 -6.41 -7.26 -2.11
CA ILE A 114 -7.30 -8.37 -2.43
C ILE A 114 -7.21 -9.39 -1.31
N ALA A 115 -8.20 -9.39 -0.43
CA ALA A 115 -8.30 -10.37 0.66
C ALA A 115 -8.78 -11.73 0.14
N GLU A 116 -9.71 -11.73 -0.82
CA GLU A 116 -10.23 -12.93 -1.46
C GLU A 116 -10.56 -12.63 -2.92
N VAL A 117 -10.25 -13.58 -3.81
CA VAL A 117 -10.75 -13.54 -5.18
C VAL A 117 -10.99 -14.95 -5.70
N GLY A 118 -12.09 -15.13 -6.41
CA GLY A 118 -12.42 -16.32 -7.17
C GLY A 118 -13.04 -15.94 -8.51
N HIS A 119 -13.60 -16.92 -9.21
CA HIS A 119 -14.21 -16.68 -10.53
C HIS A 119 -15.39 -15.70 -10.51
N ASN A 120 -16.16 -15.70 -9.41
CA ASN A 120 -17.42 -14.95 -9.31
C ASN A 120 -17.48 -13.99 -8.12
N SER A 121 -16.47 -13.98 -7.24
CA SER A 121 -16.44 -13.18 -6.02
C SER A 121 -15.08 -12.52 -5.84
N MET A 122 -15.08 -11.34 -5.23
CA MET A 122 -13.87 -10.65 -4.83
C MET A 122 -14.15 -9.81 -3.58
N VAL A 123 -13.22 -9.84 -2.62
CA VAL A 123 -13.23 -8.98 -1.44
C VAL A 123 -11.99 -8.10 -1.48
N LEU A 124 -12.21 -6.78 -1.49
CA LEU A 124 -11.15 -5.78 -1.48
C LEU A 124 -11.16 -5.06 -0.14
N LEU A 125 -10.03 -5.06 0.57
CA LEU A 125 -9.81 -4.18 1.70
C LEU A 125 -9.33 -2.84 1.14
N VAL A 126 -10.12 -1.79 1.31
CA VAL A 126 -9.79 -0.43 0.83
C VAL A 126 -9.41 0.41 2.03
N ASP A 127 -8.29 1.11 1.92
CA ASP A 127 -7.84 2.07 2.93
C ASP A 127 -7.96 3.51 2.40
N PRO A 128 -9.14 4.15 2.54
CA PRO A 128 -9.29 5.53 2.11
C PRO A 128 -8.72 6.53 3.14
N GLU A 129 -8.64 6.23 4.44
CA GLU A 129 -8.33 7.22 5.50
C GLU A 129 -7.51 6.65 6.69
N GLY A 130 -6.83 5.52 6.51
CA GLY A 130 -6.17 4.76 7.56
C GLY A 130 -7.04 3.67 8.20
N GLU A 131 -8.26 3.45 7.69
CA GLU A 131 -9.19 2.42 8.16
C GLU A 131 -9.54 1.47 7.01
N ASN A 132 -9.11 0.21 7.14
CA ASN A 132 -9.40 -0.83 6.17
C ASN A 132 -10.90 -1.18 6.17
N ARG A 133 -11.60 -0.78 5.11
CA ARG A 133 -12.97 -1.19 4.85
C ARG A 133 -13.00 -2.35 3.86
N ALA A 134 -13.63 -3.46 4.25
CA ALA A 134 -13.96 -4.53 3.32
C ALA A 134 -15.07 -4.09 2.36
N VAL A 135 -14.84 -4.28 1.07
CA VAL A 135 -15.80 -4.06 -0.01
C VAL A 135 -15.99 -5.37 -0.76
N THR A 136 -17.23 -5.83 -0.84
CA THR A 136 -17.55 -7.11 -1.45
C THR A 136 -18.05 -6.92 -2.87
N PHE A 137 -17.58 -7.77 -3.78
CA PHE A 137 -17.94 -7.74 -5.19
C PHE A 137 -18.37 -9.12 -5.69
N ARG A 138 -19.24 -9.10 -6.71
CA ARG A 138 -19.49 -10.24 -7.60
C ARG A 138 -19.10 -9.92 -9.03
N ALA A 139 -18.68 -10.92 -9.79
CA ALA A 139 -18.49 -10.75 -11.23
C ALA A 139 -19.84 -10.54 -11.92
N ALA A 140 -19.93 -9.54 -12.79
CA ALA A 140 -21.13 -9.31 -13.60
C ALA A 140 -21.26 -10.40 -14.68
N GLN A 141 -22.49 -10.85 -14.92
CA GLN A 141 -22.82 -11.77 -16.00
C GLN A 141 -23.80 -11.05 -16.94
N ALA A 142 -23.38 -10.84 -18.18
CA ALA A 142 -24.23 -10.15 -19.15
C ALA A 142 -25.51 -10.97 -19.45
N PRO A 143 -26.67 -10.31 -19.62
CA PRO A 143 -26.87 -8.87 -19.54
C PRO A 143 -27.05 -8.37 -18.09
N VAL A 144 -26.45 -7.21 -17.78
CA VAL A 144 -26.79 -6.42 -16.59
C VAL A 144 -27.15 -5.02 -17.05
N ALA A 145 -28.30 -4.52 -16.62
CA ALA A 145 -28.75 -3.17 -16.90
C ALA A 145 -29.16 -2.49 -15.60
N CYS A 146 -28.90 -1.20 -15.53
CA CYS A 146 -29.48 -0.37 -14.50
C CYS A 146 -31.00 -0.31 -14.66
N PRO A 147 -31.77 -0.30 -13.55
CA PRO A 147 -33.20 -0.11 -13.63
C PRO A 147 -33.48 1.25 -14.32
N ASP A 148 -34.49 1.28 -15.20
CA ASP A 148 -34.90 2.52 -15.83
C ASP A 148 -35.36 3.49 -14.72
N ARG A 149 -34.86 4.72 -14.75
CA ARG A 149 -35.23 5.75 -13.78
C ARG A 149 -36.52 6.47 -14.18
N ARG A 150 -37.22 6.02 -15.23
CA ARG A 150 -38.58 6.48 -15.56
C ARG A 150 -39.60 5.83 -14.63
N GLY A 151 -39.84 6.51 -13.51
CA GLY A 151 -41.04 6.44 -12.68
C GLY A 151 -41.65 7.83 -12.59
#